data_AF-A0A812LSQ5-F1
#
_entry.id   AF-A0A812LSQ5-F1
#
_cell.length_a   1.000
_cell.length_b   1.000
_cell.length_c   1.000
_cell.angle_alpha   90.00
_cell.angle_beta   90.00
_cell.angle_gamma   90.00
#
_symmetry.space_group_name_H-M   'P 1'
#
loop_
_entity.id
_entity.type
_entity.pdbx_description
1 polymer ?
#
loop_
_entity_poly.entity_id
_entity_poly.type
_entity_poly.pdbx_seq_one_letter_code
_entity_poly.pdbx_strand_id
1 'polypeptide(L)'
;MGNAGFISSTVWKAFQEQPRRSKRLVFYDQICINQHNKELKTAGLLSIGAFLKQSEEFLLVWDDTYAARLWCILELAAFLKSHEHQQHKVQIRLAVMAPCVLGIAFALWATMLQWLLFFDQTYLDTVVLLVSRWLFMCIAAAVLRSHYRNTERMLQQLASFTVENAGCHCCRKGGEDCAHEICDRAVIAHCIRTWYGSVATFEETVKTRVKTMLYRQLGGLLFPYGWKVVGGSPLLWGFCDMTAARLRSGSWRGAAIVFAGGLTWCFFLCPHLFEVALLLARYFRRKAPGTWQDRLKTMAVALLLTIVSFIGNITSLVQDPLPTLLWFTAPVLVAGVTWIVSRYQTRQRERMLDLMELEQEDRVGDHSHTLHDAAAAAATVVVSL
;
A
#
# COMPACT_ATOMS: atom_id res chain seq x y z
N MET A 1 6.39 -44.49 -24.56
CA MET A 1 5.06 -43.86 -24.41
C MET A 1 4.51 -44.31 -23.07
N GLY A 2 4.75 -43.52 -22.01
CA GLY A 2 4.56 -43.94 -20.63
C GLY A 2 3.86 -42.85 -19.82
N ASN A 3 2.88 -43.28 -19.03
CA ASN A 3 1.95 -42.52 -18.22
C ASN A 3 2.58 -41.33 -17.45
N ALA A 4 2.19 -40.12 -17.84
CA ALA A 4 2.30 -38.90 -17.03
C ALA A 4 0.89 -38.30 -16.92
N GLY A 5 0.16 -38.69 -15.88
CA GLY A 5 -1.24 -38.28 -15.71
C GLY A 5 -1.79 -38.65 -14.35
N PHE A 6 -1.07 -38.30 -13.28
CA PHE A 6 -1.54 -38.50 -11.90
C PHE A 6 -1.11 -37.35 -11.00
N ILE A 7 -1.55 -36.13 -11.34
CA ILE A 7 -1.63 -35.02 -10.38
C ILE A 7 -3.11 -34.62 -10.27
N SER A 8 -3.77 -35.37 -9.38
CA SER A 8 -4.72 -34.89 -8.38
C SER A 8 -6.01 -34.17 -8.84
N SER A 9 -7.02 -34.97 -9.20
CA SER A 9 -8.44 -34.56 -9.10
C SER A 9 -8.85 -34.20 -7.65
N THR A 10 -8.03 -34.57 -6.66
CA THR A 10 -8.27 -34.30 -5.23
C THR A 10 -7.92 -32.86 -4.85
N VAL A 11 -6.89 -32.26 -5.46
CA VAL A 11 -6.53 -30.84 -5.28
C VAL A 11 -7.57 -29.93 -5.92
N TRP A 12 -8.17 -30.35 -7.05
CA TRP A 12 -9.26 -29.58 -7.68
C TRP A 12 -10.58 -29.68 -6.89
N LYS A 13 -10.88 -30.83 -6.27
CA LYS A 13 -12.02 -30.96 -5.34
C LYS A 13 -11.83 -30.15 -4.06
N ALA A 14 -10.62 -30.06 -3.52
CA ALA A 14 -10.31 -29.16 -2.40
C ALA A 14 -10.40 -27.66 -2.76
N PHE A 15 -10.30 -27.32 -4.05
CA PHE A 15 -10.54 -25.96 -4.55
C PHE A 15 -12.04 -25.67 -4.79
N GLN A 16 -12.84 -26.69 -5.11
CA GLN A 16 -14.30 -26.57 -5.29
C GLN A 16 -15.11 -26.68 -3.99
N GLU A 17 -14.60 -27.38 -2.98
CA GLU A 17 -15.16 -27.38 -1.61
C GLU A 17 -14.68 -26.17 -0.79
N GLN A 18 -14.57 -25.00 -1.44
CA GLN A 18 -14.44 -23.76 -0.68
C GLN A 18 -15.72 -23.59 0.15
N PRO A 19 -15.63 -23.52 1.49
CA PRO A 19 -16.78 -23.35 2.36
C PRO A 19 -17.59 -22.18 1.85
N ARG A 20 -18.93 -22.36 1.68
CA ARG A 20 -19.90 -21.34 1.23
C ARG A 20 -19.36 -19.96 1.61
N ARG A 21 -18.69 -19.29 0.67
CA ARG A 21 -18.09 -17.98 0.93
C ARG A 21 -19.27 -17.14 1.39
N SER A 22 -19.23 -16.67 2.64
CA SER A 22 -20.15 -15.64 3.10
C SER A 22 -20.27 -14.64 1.97
N LYS A 23 -21.47 -14.50 1.40
CA LYS A 23 -21.71 -13.60 0.27
C LYS A 23 -21.49 -12.20 0.81
N ARG A 24 -20.27 -11.68 0.67
CA ARG A 24 -19.95 -10.30 1.00
C ARG A 24 -20.67 -9.43 -0.01
N LEU A 25 -21.69 -8.70 0.45
CA LEU A 25 -22.35 -7.68 -0.34
C LEU A 25 -21.42 -6.46 -0.38
N VAL A 26 -21.18 -5.95 -1.58
CA VAL A 26 -20.33 -4.77 -1.80
C VAL A 26 -21.22 -3.65 -2.30
N PHE A 27 -21.25 -2.55 -1.57
CA PHE A 27 -21.82 -1.30 -2.06
C PHE A 27 -20.76 -0.58 -2.90
N TYR A 28 -21.10 -0.29 -4.15
CA TYR A 28 -20.26 0.50 -5.04
C TYR A 28 -21.10 1.62 -5.65
N ASP A 29 -20.79 2.84 -5.27
CA ASP A 29 -21.54 4.06 -5.58
C ASP A 29 -21.96 4.17 -7.05
N GLN A 30 -21.03 3.92 -7.98
CA GLN A 30 -21.28 4.05 -9.42
C GLN A 30 -22.32 3.05 -9.95
N ILE A 31 -22.46 1.89 -9.30
CA ILE A 31 -23.38 0.83 -9.72
C ILE A 31 -24.68 0.87 -8.91
N CYS A 32 -24.58 1.13 -7.60
CA CYS A 32 -25.72 1.07 -6.68
C CYS A 32 -26.59 2.34 -6.74
N ILE A 33 -26.02 3.49 -7.14
CA ILE A 33 -26.76 4.73 -7.32
C ILE A 33 -27.10 4.89 -8.80
N ASN A 34 -28.37 5.15 -9.10
CA ASN A 34 -28.81 5.39 -10.47
C ASN A 34 -28.14 6.67 -11.01
N GLN A 35 -27.25 6.53 -11.98
CA GLN A 35 -26.49 7.67 -12.54
C GLN A 35 -27.30 8.51 -13.54
N HIS A 36 -28.44 8.00 -14.03
CA HIS A 36 -29.21 8.62 -15.11
C HIS A 36 -30.50 9.29 -14.63
N ASN A 37 -31.21 8.68 -13.67
CA ASN A 37 -32.43 9.24 -13.12
C ASN A 37 -32.09 10.18 -11.94
N LYS A 38 -32.40 11.46 -12.11
CA LYS A 38 -32.08 12.54 -11.15
C LYS A 38 -32.68 12.33 -9.76
N GLU A 39 -33.94 11.91 -9.68
CA GLU A 39 -34.62 11.71 -8.39
C GLU A 39 -34.03 10.51 -7.64
N LEU A 40 -33.81 9.39 -8.36
CA LEU A 40 -33.18 8.21 -7.78
C LEU A 40 -31.71 8.44 -7.43
N LYS A 41 -30.99 9.28 -8.20
CA LYS A 41 -29.64 9.71 -7.86
C LYS A 41 -29.66 10.45 -6.54
N THR A 42 -30.49 11.49 -6.41
CA THR A 42 -30.63 12.26 -5.17
C THR A 42 -31.02 11.37 -3.98
N ALA A 43 -32.01 10.49 -4.14
CA ALA A 43 -32.41 9.54 -3.10
C ALA A 43 -31.26 8.60 -2.71
N GLY A 44 -30.50 8.10 -3.68
CA GLY A 44 -29.31 7.28 -3.46
C GLY A 44 -28.19 8.04 -2.72
N LEU A 45 -27.92 9.28 -3.12
CA LEU A 45 -26.93 10.15 -2.47
C LEU A 45 -27.33 10.44 -1.02
N LEU A 46 -28.60 10.74 -0.75
CA LEU A 46 -29.11 10.95 0.61
C LEU A 46 -29.03 9.68 1.46
N SER A 47 -29.15 8.50 0.85
CA SER A 47 -29.10 7.21 1.52
C SER A 47 -27.67 6.74 1.85
N ILE A 48 -26.62 7.39 1.31
CA ILE A 48 -25.24 6.90 1.48
C ILE A 48 -24.80 6.86 2.95
N GLY A 49 -25.26 7.81 3.77
CA GLY A 49 -24.98 7.80 5.21
C GLY A 49 -25.50 6.54 5.91
N ALA A 50 -26.68 6.04 5.48
CA ALA A 50 -27.25 4.81 6.01
C ALA A 50 -26.43 3.57 5.58
N PHE A 51 -26.01 3.51 4.31
CA PHE A 51 -25.14 2.44 3.82
C PHE A 51 -23.79 2.43 4.55
N LEU A 52 -23.14 3.59 4.71
CA LEU A 52 -21.87 3.69 5.42
C LEU A 52 -22.00 3.29 6.89
N LYS A 53 -23.10 3.65 7.56
CA LYS A 53 -23.40 3.25 8.94
C LYS A 53 -23.63 1.74 9.09
N GLN A 54 -24.26 1.09 8.09
CA GLN A 54 -24.52 -0.35 8.10
C GLN A 54 -23.33 -1.19 7.60
N SER A 55 -22.36 -0.58 6.93
CA SER A 55 -21.22 -1.30 6.33
C SER A 55 -20.26 -1.82 7.39
N GLU A 56 -19.93 -3.11 7.33
CA GLU A 56 -19.00 -3.76 8.28
C GLU A 56 -17.53 -3.45 8.00
N GLU A 57 -17.17 -3.21 6.74
CA GLU A 57 -15.81 -2.94 6.28
C GLU A 57 -15.84 -1.82 5.24
N PHE A 58 -14.80 -0.99 5.18
CA PHE A 58 -14.63 0.05 4.16
C PHE A 58 -13.38 -0.22 3.33
N LEU A 59 -13.53 -0.52 2.05
CA LEU A 59 -12.41 -0.76 1.15
C LEU A 59 -12.01 0.54 0.46
N LEU A 60 -10.87 1.11 0.84
CA LEU A 60 -10.32 2.31 0.22
C LEU A 60 -9.33 1.92 -0.89
N VAL A 61 -9.75 2.07 -2.14
CA VAL A 61 -8.84 1.96 -3.29
C VAL A 61 -8.18 3.31 -3.52
N TRP A 62 -6.91 3.39 -3.16
CA TRP A 62 -6.20 4.66 -3.09
C TRP A 62 -5.50 5.02 -4.40
N ASP A 63 -5.61 6.29 -4.79
CA ASP A 63 -4.82 6.97 -5.82
C ASP A 63 -4.41 8.39 -5.37
N ASP A 64 -3.58 9.06 -6.15
CA ASP A 64 -3.07 10.41 -5.86
C ASP A 64 -4.10 11.53 -6.01
N THR A 65 -5.29 11.22 -6.54
CA THR A 65 -6.41 12.15 -6.68
C THR A 65 -7.47 11.96 -5.60
N TYR A 66 -7.39 10.91 -4.77
CA TYR A 66 -8.38 10.56 -3.76
C TYR A 66 -8.65 11.72 -2.80
N ALA A 67 -7.60 12.31 -2.22
CA ALA A 67 -7.74 13.42 -1.27
C ALA A 67 -8.21 14.74 -1.90
N ALA A 68 -8.17 14.85 -3.24
CA ALA A 68 -8.71 15.99 -3.96
C ALA A 68 -10.21 15.85 -4.28
N ARG A 69 -10.83 14.68 -4.08
CA ARG A 69 -12.25 14.44 -4.37
C ARG A 69 -13.08 14.62 -3.10
N LEU A 70 -13.97 15.62 -3.09
CA LEU A 70 -14.80 15.95 -1.94
C LEU A 70 -15.68 14.76 -1.50
N TRP A 71 -16.28 14.07 -2.48
CA TRP A 71 -17.13 12.91 -2.24
C TRP A 71 -16.41 11.77 -1.52
N CYS A 72 -15.24 11.36 -2.03
CA CYS A 72 -14.46 10.27 -1.45
C CYS A 72 -13.99 10.56 -0.01
N ILE A 73 -13.70 11.83 0.29
CA ILE A 73 -13.33 12.27 1.64
C ILE A 73 -14.54 12.30 2.57
N LEU A 74 -15.71 12.74 2.08
CA LEU A 74 -16.96 12.68 2.83
C LEU A 74 -17.28 11.23 3.22
N GLU A 75 -17.24 10.29 2.28
CA GLU A 75 -17.54 8.87 2.53
C GLU A 75 -16.63 8.29 3.61
N LEU A 76 -15.33 8.53 3.48
CA LEU A 76 -14.34 8.04 4.44
C LEU A 76 -14.53 8.66 5.83
N ALA A 77 -14.72 9.97 5.89
CA ALA A 77 -14.94 10.67 7.15
C ALA A 77 -16.25 10.21 7.81
N ALA A 78 -17.32 10.02 7.05
CA ALA A 78 -18.61 9.59 7.54
C ALA A 78 -18.56 8.15 8.06
N PHE A 79 -17.88 7.26 7.33
CA PHE A 79 -17.64 5.89 7.78
C PHE A 79 -16.85 5.86 9.10
N LEU A 80 -15.79 6.66 9.21
CA LEU A 80 -15.01 6.75 10.44
C LEU A 80 -15.88 7.27 11.58
N LYS A 81 -16.66 8.34 11.36
CA LYS A 81 -17.56 8.92 12.36
C LYS A 81 -18.60 7.92 12.86
N SER A 82 -19.17 7.08 11.99
CA SER A 82 -20.14 6.06 12.41
C SER A 82 -19.51 4.85 13.11
N HIS A 83 -18.17 4.71 13.06
CA HIS A 83 -17.41 3.56 13.56
C HIS A 83 -16.27 3.98 14.49
N GLU A 84 -16.57 4.75 15.53
CA GLU A 84 -15.53 5.43 16.32
C GLU A 84 -14.45 4.53 16.90
N HIS A 85 -14.82 3.32 17.31
CA HIS A 85 -13.91 2.36 17.92
C HIS A 85 -13.31 1.34 16.95
N GLN A 86 -13.58 1.44 15.64
CA GLN A 86 -13.28 0.36 14.69
C GLN A 86 -12.49 0.81 13.45
N GLN A 87 -11.43 1.61 13.67
CA GLN A 87 -10.54 2.07 12.59
C GLN A 87 -9.89 0.93 11.78
N HIS A 88 -9.77 -0.27 12.36
CA HIS A 88 -9.23 -1.46 11.69
C HIS A 88 -10.14 -2.00 10.57
N LYS A 89 -11.41 -1.54 10.49
CA LYS A 89 -12.36 -1.92 9.44
C LYS A 89 -12.11 -1.21 8.11
N VAL A 90 -11.30 -0.16 8.09
CA VAL A 90 -10.85 0.47 6.85
C VAL A 90 -9.70 -0.36 6.29
N GLN A 91 -9.88 -0.95 5.11
CA GLN A 91 -8.85 -1.65 4.38
C GLN A 91 -8.37 -0.79 3.23
N ILE A 92 -7.13 -0.31 3.30
CA ILE A 92 -6.54 0.41 2.17
C ILE A 92 -5.89 -0.59 1.20
N ARG A 93 -6.22 -0.46 -0.08
CA ARG A 93 -5.59 -1.20 -1.18
C ARG A 93 -4.92 -0.22 -2.12
N LEU A 94 -3.65 -0.46 -2.38
CA LEU A 94 -2.84 0.36 -3.25
C LEU A 94 -2.76 -0.29 -4.62
N ALA A 95 -3.33 0.36 -5.63
CA ALA A 95 -3.28 -0.13 -7.01
C ALA A 95 -1.83 -0.28 -7.53
N VAL A 96 -0.91 0.52 -7.01
CA VAL A 96 0.52 0.52 -7.39
C VAL A 96 1.31 -0.70 -6.90
N MET A 97 0.74 -1.54 -6.01
CA MET A 97 1.45 -2.72 -5.51
C MET A 97 1.68 -3.77 -6.58
N ALA A 98 0.66 -4.04 -7.40
CA ALA A 98 0.71 -5.06 -8.43
C ALA A 98 1.86 -4.85 -9.45
N PRO A 99 2.00 -3.68 -10.11
CA PRO A 99 3.09 -3.48 -11.07
C PRO A 99 4.48 -3.54 -10.42
N CYS A 100 4.62 -3.11 -9.16
CA CYS A 100 5.89 -3.24 -8.44
C CYS A 100 6.26 -4.71 -8.20
N VAL A 101 5.31 -5.51 -7.68
CA VAL A 101 5.54 -6.92 -7.37
C VAL A 101 5.78 -7.72 -8.65
N LEU A 102 5.02 -7.45 -9.71
CA LEU A 102 5.23 -8.05 -11.02
C LEU A 102 6.61 -7.70 -11.59
N GLY A 103 7.02 -6.43 -11.52
CA GLY A 103 8.35 -6.01 -11.97
C GLY A 103 9.47 -6.76 -11.25
N ILE A 104 9.36 -6.92 -9.93
CA ILE A 104 10.34 -7.69 -9.15
C ILE A 104 10.32 -9.16 -9.52
N ALA A 105 9.13 -9.75 -9.64
CA ALA A 105 8.98 -11.15 -10.03
C ALA A 105 9.62 -11.41 -11.40
N PHE A 106 9.39 -10.56 -12.40
CA PHE A 106 10.03 -10.67 -13.71
C PHE A 106 11.55 -10.51 -13.65
N ALA A 107 12.06 -9.57 -12.85
CA ALA A 107 13.50 -9.39 -12.69
C ALA A 107 14.17 -10.61 -12.04
N LEU A 108 13.53 -11.21 -11.03
CA LEU A 108 14.02 -12.41 -10.36
C LEU A 108 13.87 -13.67 -11.23
N TRP A 109 12.82 -13.75 -12.03
CA TRP A 109 12.68 -14.79 -13.04
C TRP A 109 13.79 -14.71 -14.10
N ALA A 110 14.07 -13.52 -14.64
CA ALA A 110 15.16 -13.31 -15.60
C ALA A 110 16.52 -13.71 -15.00
N THR A 111 16.73 -13.40 -13.71
CA THR A 111 17.89 -13.86 -12.95
C THR A 111 18.00 -15.39 -12.90
N MET A 112 16.91 -16.11 -12.58
CA MET A 112 16.92 -17.58 -12.55
C MET A 112 17.12 -18.17 -13.95
N LEU A 113 16.53 -17.58 -14.98
CA LEU A 113 16.70 -18.01 -16.35
C LEU A 113 18.16 -17.84 -16.81
N GLN A 114 18.79 -16.70 -16.48
CA GLN A 114 20.21 -16.47 -16.76
C GLN A 114 21.08 -17.53 -16.11
N TRP A 115 20.74 -17.93 -14.89
CA TRP A 115 21.44 -18.96 -14.17
C TRP A 115 21.30 -20.35 -14.80
N LEU A 116 20.07 -20.75 -15.13
CA LEU A 116 19.79 -22.05 -15.73
C LEU A 116 20.45 -22.21 -17.11
N LEU A 117 20.56 -21.11 -17.86
CA LEU A 117 21.13 -21.12 -19.20
C LEU A 117 22.63 -20.74 -19.23
N PHE A 118 23.28 -20.55 -18.07
CA PHE A 118 24.64 -20.00 -18.00
C PHE A 118 25.67 -20.77 -18.84
N PHE A 119 25.54 -22.10 -18.93
CA PHE A 119 26.49 -22.94 -19.66
C PHE A 119 26.24 -23.01 -21.18
N ASP A 120 25.00 -22.76 -21.61
CA ASP A 120 24.57 -22.93 -23.00
C ASP A 120 24.34 -21.59 -23.72
N GLN A 121 24.52 -20.45 -23.03
CA GLN A 121 24.17 -19.14 -23.56
C GLN A 121 25.22 -18.52 -24.47
N THR A 122 24.73 -17.81 -25.48
CA THR A 122 25.53 -16.84 -26.22
C THR A 122 25.72 -15.56 -25.39
N TYR A 123 26.76 -14.78 -25.70
CA TYR A 123 26.99 -13.47 -25.07
C TYR A 123 25.76 -12.54 -25.19
N LEU A 124 25.04 -12.60 -26.32
CA LEU A 124 23.85 -11.79 -26.54
C LEU A 124 22.73 -12.13 -25.57
N ASP A 125 22.48 -13.42 -25.31
CA ASP A 125 21.44 -13.84 -24.37
C ASP A 125 21.70 -13.32 -22.96
N THR A 126 22.97 -13.39 -22.52
CA THR A 126 23.39 -12.86 -21.21
C THR A 126 23.16 -11.35 -21.13
N VAL A 127 23.53 -10.59 -22.17
CA VAL A 127 23.29 -9.13 -22.20
C VAL A 127 21.78 -8.83 -22.16
N VAL A 128 20.96 -9.55 -22.93
CA VAL A 128 19.50 -9.35 -22.95
C VAL A 128 18.89 -9.60 -21.57
N LEU A 129 19.30 -10.66 -20.87
CA LEU A 129 18.81 -10.97 -19.52
C LEU A 129 19.28 -9.95 -18.47
N LEU A 130 20.53 -9.47 -18.57
CA LEU A 130 21.03 -8.43 -17.68
C LEU A 130 20.28 -7.10 -17.86
N VAL A 131 20.04 -6.71 -19.12
CA VAL A 131 19.29 -5.48 -19.45
C VAL A 131 17.82 -5.61 -19.06
N SER A 132 17.18 -6.75 -19.32
CA SER A 132 15.77 -6.95 -18.94
C SER A 132 15.60 -6.91 -17.43
N ARG A 133 16.47 -7.59 -16.67
CA ARG A 133 16.53 -7.53 -15.21
C ARG A 133 16.68 -6.09 -14.71
N TRP A 134 17.63 -5.34 -15.27
CA TRP A 134 17.87 -3.95 -14.92
C TRP A 134 16.63 -3.07 -15.18
N LEU A 135 16.00 -3.23 -16.34
CA LEU A 135 14.81 -2.48 -16.74
C LEU A 135 13.65 -2.72 -15.75
N PHE A 136 13.35 -3.97 -15.43
CA PHE A 136 12.28 -4.31 -14.49
C PHE A 136 12.55 -3.82 -13.06
N MET A 137 13.82 -3.86 -12.60
CA MET A 137 14.19 -3.26 -11.32
C MET A 137 14.05 -1.73 -11.32
N CYS A 138 14.36 -1.06 -12.44
CA CYS A 138 14.12 0.37 -12.60
C CYS A 138 12.63 0.71 -12.54
N ILE A 139 11.77 -0.08 -13.20
CA ILE A 139 10.31 0.08 -13.15
C ILE A 139 9.82 -0.08 -11.70
N ALA A 140 10.21 -1.16 -11.02
CA ALA A 140 9.82 -1.40 -9.63
C ALA A 140 10.27 -0.24 -8.71
N ALA A 141 11.53 0.20 -8.82
CA ALA A 141 12.07 1.33 -8.07
C ALA A 141 11.31 2.64 -8.37
N ALA A 142 10.96 2.91 -9.63
CA ALA A 142 10.21 4.09 -10.02
C ALA A 142 8.80 4.08 -9.41
N VAL A 143 8.10 2.94 -9.46
CA VAL A 143 6.76 2.76 -8.86
C VAL A 143 6.82 2.95 -7.34
N LEU A 144 7.79 2.35 -6.65
CA LEU A 144 7.96 2.51 -5.19
C LEU A 144 8.20 3.97 -4.79
N ARG A 145 9.07 4.68 -5.51
CA ARG A 145 9.33 6.10 -5.25
C ARG A 145 8.12 6.97 -5.53
N SER A 146 7.44 6.73 -6.66
CA SER A 146 6.22 7.44 -7.03
C SER A 146 5.14 7.23 -5.97
N HIS A 147 5.03 6.02 -5.45
CA HIS A 147 4.12 5.70 -4.38
C HIS A 147 4.38 6.54 -3.12
N TYR A 148 5.61 6.57 -2.59
CA TYR A 148 5.94 7.38 -1.41
C TYR A 148 5.69 8.87 -1.63
N ARG A 149 5.94 9.39 -2.83
CA ARG A 149 5.62 10.78 -3.19
C ARG A 149 4.13 11.05 -3.15
N ASN A 150 3.34 10.15 -3.74
CA ASN A 150 1.90 10.29 -3.82
C ASN A 150 1.29 10.21 -2.42
N THR A 151 1.80 9.35 -1.54
CA THR A 151 1.38 9.32 -0.12
C THR A 151 1.73 10.62 0.59
N GLU A 152 2.94 11.18 0.40
CA GLU A 152 3.33 12.46 1.00
C GLU A 152 2.46 13.62 0.50
N ARG A 153 2.18 13.68 -0.81
CA ARG A 153 1.26 14.67 -1.40
C ARG A 153 -0.15 14.54 -0.84
N MET A 154 -0.67 13.32 -0.72
CA MET A 154 -2.00 13.08 -0.17
C MET A 154 -2.07 13.56 1.30
N LEU A 155 -1.06 13.26 2.11
CA LEU A 155 -1.02 13.74 3.50
C LEU A 155 -0.95 15.27 3.58
N GLN A 156 -0.25 15.92 2.65
CA GLN A 156 -0.22 17.38 2.53
C GLN A 156 -1.56 17.95 2.09
N GLN A 157 -2.23 17.32 1.11
CA GLN A 157 -3.58 17.70 0.67
C GLN A 157 -4.59 17.58 1.81
N LEU A 158 -4.51 16.52 2.62
CA LEU A 158 -5.37 16.35 3.80
C LEU A 158 -5.08 17.39 4.88
N ALA A 159 -3.81 17.75 5.09
CA ALA A 159 -3.42 18.76 6.07
C ALA A 159 -3.93 20.17 5.70
N SER A 160 -4.04 20.46 4.40
CA SER A 160 -4.51 21.73 3.85
C SER A 160 -5.92 21.64 3.26
N PHE A 161 -6.67 20.58 3.60
CA PHE A 161 -7.95 20.28 2.98
C PHE A 161 -8.98 21.38 3.26
N THR A 162 -9.68 21.84 2.22
CA THR A 162 -10.89 22.66 2.39
C THR A 162 -11.98 22.14 1.47
N VAL A 163 -13.23 22.24 1.91
CA VAL A 163 -14.40 21.85 1.11
C VAL A 163 -14.48 22.69 -0.17
N GLU A 164 -14.05 23.95 -0.10
CA GLU A 164 -14.01 24.86 -1.22
C GLU A 164 -13.01 24.44 -2.31
N ASN A 165 -11.81 24.00 -1.93
CA ASN A 165 -10.77 23.59 -2.88
C ASN A 165 -10.93 22.14 -3.35
N ALA A 166 -11.73 21.33 -2.65
CA ALA A 166 -11.95 19.94 -3.01
C ALA A 166 -12.78 19.81 -4.30
N GLY A 167 -12.25 19.06 -5.27
CA GLY A 167 -12.91 18.80 -6.54
C GLY A 167 -14.24 18.06 -6.37
N CYS A 168 -15.26 18.53 -7.09
CA CYS A 168 -16.54 17.87 -7.27
C CYS A 168 -16.70 17.50 -8.75
N HIS A 169 -17.43 16.43 -9.06
CA HIS A 169 -17.63 15.99 -10.44
C HIS A 169 -18.28 17.09 -11.30
N CYS A 170 -19.27 17.80 -10.75
CA CYS A 170 -19.96 18.89 -11.43
C CYS A 170 -19.13 20.18 -11.62
N CYS A 171 -18.10 20.44 -10.81
CA CYS A 171 -17.42 21.75 -10.77
C CYS A 171 -16.06 21.79 -11.49
N ARG A 172 -15.67 20.75 -12.24
CA ARG A 172 -14.30 20.62 -12.78
C ARG A 172 -14.00 21.53 -13.98
N LYS A 173 -15.01 22.13 -14.61
CA LYS A 173 -14.87 23.02 -15.78
C LYS A 173 -15.16 24.47 -15.39
N GLY A 174 -14.14 25.20 -14.96
CA GLY A 174 -14.03 26.65 -15.13
C GLY A 174 -15.23 27.52 -14.73
N GLY A 175 -15.75 27.38 -13.51
CA GLY A 175 -16.45 28.44 -12.76
C GLY A 175 -17.82 28.93 -13.23
N GLU A 176 -18.14 28.93 -14.53
CA GLU A 176 -19.29 29.70 -15.03
C GLU A 176 -20.55 28.85 -15.27
N ASP A 177 -20.44 27.54 -15.50
CA ASP A 177 -21.60 26.70 -15.80
C ASP A 177 -21.73 25.47 -14.88
N CYS A 178 -21.92 25.72 -13.59
CA CYS A 178 -22.63 24.75 -12.74
C CYS A 178 -24.16 24.82 -12.99
N ALA A 179 -24.57 25.02 -14.25
CA ALA A 179 -25.96 25.16 -14.69
C ALA A 179 -26.76 23.84 -14.67
N HIS A 180 -26.15 22.74 -14.20
CA HIS A 180 -26.92 21.55 -13.88
C HIS A 180 -27.83 21.83 -12.68
N GLU A 181 -29.10 21.44 -12.82
CA GLU A 181 -30.14 21.66 -11.82
C GLU A 181 -29.82 21.09 -10.43
N ILE A 182 -28.82 20.21 -10.28
CA ILE A 182 -28.29 19.76 -8.99
C ILE A 182 -26.76 19.77 -9.03
N CYS A 183 -26.17 20.63 -8.21
CA CYS A 183 -24.74 20.67 -7.97
C CYS A 183 -24.38 19.67 -6.86
N ASP A 184 -23.55 18.66 -7.17
CA ASP A 184 -23.09 17.67 -6.18
C ASP A 184 -22.45 18.34 -4.96
N ARG A 185 -21.73 19.47 -5.16
CA ARG A 185 -21.14 20.25 -4.06
C ARG A 185 -22.20 20.77 -3.08
N ALA A 186 -23.35 21.24 -3.58
CA ALA A 186 -24.42 21.75 -2.72
C ALA A 186 -25.03 20.62 -1.88
N VAL A 187 -25.24 19.44 -2.49
CA VAL A 187 -25.72 18.25 -1.80
C VAL A 187 -24.72 17.80 -0.73
N ILE A 188 -23.45 17.67 -1.08
CA ILE A 188 -22.39 17.30 -0.13
C ILE A 188 -22.29 18.33 1.00
N ALA A 189 -22.32 19.63 0.70
CA ALA A 189 -22.29 20.67 1.72
C ALA A 189 -23.49 20.58 2.68
N HIS A 190 -24.67 20.22 2.16
CA HIS A 190 -25.83 19.94 3.00
C HIS A 190 -25.60 18.72 3.89
N CYS A 191 -25.15 17.58 3.34
CA CYS A 191 -24.79 16.39 4.12
C CYS A 191 -23.74 16.69 5.20
N ILE A 192 -22.72 17.49 4.88
CA ILE A 192 -21.69 17.92 5.83
C ILE A 192 -22.30 18.69 7.00
N ARG A 193 -23.16 19.68 6.74
CA ARG A 193 -23.84 20.44 7.81
C ARG A 193 -24.73 19.54 8.64
N THR A 194 -25.47 18.64 8.01
CA THR A 194 -26.38 17.72 8.70
C THR A 194 -25.61 16.71 9.56
N TRP A 195 -24.50 16.16 9.08
CA TRP A 195 -23.77 15.10 9.78
C TRP A 195 -22.73 15.62 10.76
N TYR A 196 -22.09 16.77 10.48
CA TYR A 196 -21.00 17.35 11.27
C TYR A 196 -21.37 18.65 11.97
N GLY A 197 -22.58 19.18 11.77
CA GLY A 197 -23.02 20.47 12.29
C GLY A 197 -22.51 21.65 11.47
N SER A 198 -21.24 21.65 11.08
CA SER A 198 -20.64 22.72 10.27
C SER A 198 -19.59 22.20 9.29
N VAL A 199 -19.28 23.03 8.29
CA VAL A 199 -18.19 22.77 7.34
C VAL A 199 -16.83 22.80 8.04
N ALA A 200 -16.63 23.72 8.98
CA ALA A 200 -15.39 23.84 9.74
C ALA A 200 -15.09 22.58 10.55
N THR A 201 -16.09 22.06 11.28
CA THR A 201 -15.97 20.82 12.06
C THR A 201 -15.64 19.61 11.18
N PHE A 202 -16.23 19.55 9.97
CA PHE A 202 -15.89 18.51 9.00
C PHE A 202 -14.45 18.63 8.51
N GLU A 203 -14.01 19.82 8.10
CA GLU A 203 -12.64 20.04 7.65
C GLU A 203 -11.62 19.71 8.74
N GLU A 204 -11.90 20.10 9.98
CA GLU A 204 -11.08 19.74 11.13
C GLU A 204 -11.01 18.21 11.29
N THR A 205 -12.15 17.52 11.23
CA THR A 205 -12.20 16.05 11.29
C THR A 205 -11.37 15.40 10.17
N VAL A 206 -11.35 15.98 8.97
CA VAL A 206 -10.52 15.49 7.86
C VAL A 206 -9.03 15.72 8.13
N LYS A 207 -8.67 16.94 8.55
CA LYS A 207 -7.29 17.36 8.84
C LYS A 207 -6.67 16.58 10.00
N THR A 208 -7.48 16.16 10.97
CA THR A 208 -7.05 15.40 12.15
C THR A 208 -7.30 13.90 11.92
N ARG A 209 -8.52 13.43 12.21
CA ARG A 209 -8.89 12.03 12.31
C ARG A 209 -8.66 11.24 11.03
N VAL A 210 -9.10 11.76 9.88
CA VAL A 210 -8.91 11.06 8.59
C VAL A 210 -7.44 10.99 8.22
N LYS A 211 -6.71 12.10 8.33
CA LYS A 211 -5.26 12.17 8.10
C LYS A 211 -4.50 11.21 9.01
N THR A 212 -4.79 11.18 10.30
CA THR A 212 -4.14 10.30 11.30
C THR A 212 -4.38 8.82 10.97
N MET A 213 -5.62 8.44 10.64
CA MET A 213 -5.93 7.07 10.23
C MET A 213 -5.17 6.66 8.97
N LEU A 214 -5.21 7.51 7.92
CA LEU A 214 -4.49 7.24 6.67
C LEU A 214 -2.98 7.21 6.89
N TYR A 215 -2.45 8.12 7.72
CA TYR A 215 -1.04 8.11 8.10
C TYR A 215 -0.67 6.82 8.81
N ARG A 216 -1.50 6.31 9.74
CA ARG A 216 -1.31 5.06 10.50
C ARG A 216 -1.42 3.79 9.66
N GLN A 217 -2.18 3.80 8.57
CA GLN A 217 -2.24 2.65 7.66
C GLN A 217 -1.19 2.71 6.55
N LEU A 218 -0.95 3.87 5.93
CA LEU A 218 -0.04 4.02 4.79
C LEU A 218 1.42 4.21 5.18
N GLY A 219 1.70 4.83 6.32
CA GLY A 219 3.08 5.13 6.75
C GLY A 219 3.88 3.95 7.32
N GLY A 220 3.30 2.73 7.35
CA GLY A 220 3.61 1.72 8.36
C GLY A 220 4.18 0.38 7.91
N LEU A 221 4.67 0.25 6.67
CA LEU A 221 5.00 -1.00 5.95
C LEU A 221 3.90 -1.31 4.93
N LEU A 222 4.08 -0.75 3.74
CA LEU A 222 3.10 -0.74 2.65
C LEU A 222 2.81 -2.10 2.04
N PHE A 223 3.71 -3.06 2.25
CA PHE A 223 3.60 -4.37 1.67
C PHE A 223 3.39 -5.40 2.78
N PRO A 224 2.19 -6.00 2.88
CA PRO A 224 1.98 -7.21 3.64
C PRO A 224 3.05 -8.23 3.25
N TYR A 225 3.56 -8.97 4.22
CA TYR A 225 4.63 -9.94 4.02
C TYR A 225 4.34 -10.91 2.85
N GLY A 226 3.07 -11.34 2.71
CA GLY A 226 2.65 -12.20 1.60
C GLY A 226 2.97 -11.62 0.21
N TRP A 227 2.82 -10.31 -0.02
CA TRP A 227 3.17 -9.69 -1.30
C TRP A 227 4.68 -9.71 -1.56
N LYS A 228 5.50 -9.61 -0.52
CA LYS A 228 6.96 -9.69 -0.62
C LYS A 228 7.40 -11.10 -1.01
N VAL A 229 6.78 -12.12 -0.39
CA VAL A 229 7.00 -13.53 -0.72
C VAL A 229 6.52 -13.84 -2.14
N VAL A 230 5.36 -13.34 -2.56
CA VAL A 230 4.86 -13.49 -3.94
C VAL A 230 5.86 -12.92 -4.94
N GLY A 231 6.41 -11.72 -4.67
CA GLY A 231 7.46 -11.13 -5.51
C GLY A 231 8.72 -11.98 -5.59
N GLY A 232 9.09 -12.69 -4.51
CA GLY A 232 10.24 -13.60 -4.44
C GLY A 232 10.00 -15.01 -4.99
N SER A 233 8.75 -15.38 -5.28
CA SER A 233 8.39 -16.75 -5.68
C SER A 233 9.12 -17.31 -6.91
N PRO A 234 9.48 -16.52 -7.95
CA PRO A 234 10.22 -17.05 -9.08
C PRO A 234 11.61 -17.59 -8.72
N LEU A 235 12.24 -17.06 -7.66
CA LEU A 235 13.49 -17.63 -7.14
C LEU A 235 13.23 -19.03 -6.60
N LEU A 236 12.19 -19.20 -5.79
CA LEU A 236 11.85 -20.50 -5.20
C LEU A 236 11.63 -21.56 -6.28
N TRP A 237 10.98 -21.20 -7.39
CA TRP A 237 10.81 -22.11 -8.53
C TRP A 237 12.16 -22.52 -9.14
N GLY A 238 13.05 -21.57 -9.38
CA GLY A 238 14.41 -21.87 -9.87
C GLY A 238 15.19 -22.78 -8.92
N PHE A 239 15.11 -22.55 -7.61
CA PHE A 239 15.70 -23.43 -6.61
C PHE A 239 15.07 -24.83 -6.61
N CYS A 240 13.75 -24.95 -6.76
CA CYS A 240 13.06 -26.24 -6.88
C CYS A 240 13.54 -27.03 -8.10
N ASP A 241 13.72 -26.38 -9.25
CA ASP A 241 14.24 -27.02 -10.47
C ASP A 241 15.68 -27.53 -10.26
N MET A 242 16.54 -26.71 -9.63
CA MET A 242 17.89 -27.13 -9.26
C MET A 242 17.91 -28.30 -8.27
N THR A 243 17.03 -28.27 -7.27
CA THR A 243 16.84 -29.38 -6.31
C THR A 243 16.43 -30.65 -7.06
N ALA A 244 15.47 -30.55 -7.98
CA ALA A 244 15.02 -31.70 -8.78
C ALA A 244 16.15 -32.27 -9.64
N ALA A 245 16.98 -31.42 -10.26
CA ALA A 245 18.14 -31.86 -11.02
C ALA A 245 19.16 -32.62 -10.14
N ARG A 246 19.44 -32.14 -8.93
CA ARG A 246 20.36 -32.79 -7.97
C ARG A 246 19.81 -34.11 -7.42
N LEU A 247 18.50 -34.20 -7.21
CA LEU A 247 17.85 -35.46 -6.83
C LEU A 247 18.03 -36.52 -7.93
N ARG A 248 17.84 -36.13 -9.20
CA ARG A 248 18.06 -37.04 -10.35
C ARG A 248 19.51 -37.49 -10.48
N SER A 249 20.48 -36.67 -10.07
CA SER A 249 21.90 -37.03 -10.07
C SER A 249 22.31 -37.87 -8.85
N GLY A 250 21.38 -38.28 -7.98
CA GLY A 250 21.67 -39.05 -6.76
C GLY A 250 22.30 -38.24 -5.61
N SER A 251 22.41 -36.91 -5.75
CA SER A 251 23.04 -36.03 -4.75
C SER A 251 22.02 -35.50 -3.74
N TRP A 252 21.49 -36.37 -2.89
CA TRP A 252 20.46 -36.02 -1.88
C TRP A 252 20.87 -34.87 -0.95
N ARG A 253 22.12 -34.89 -0.46
CA ARG A 253 22.64 -33.83 0.41
C ARG A 253 22.66 -32.47 -0.29
N GLY A 254 23.16 -32.43 -1.53
CA GLY A 254 23.17 -31.21 -2.33
C GLY A 254 21.75 -30.70 -2.63
N ALA A 255 20.82 -31.61 -2.95
CA ALA A 255 19.42 -31.26 -3.18
C ALA A 255 18.77 -30.61 -1.95
N ALA A 256 18.99 -31.17 -0.76
CA ALA A 256 18.49 -30.63 0.50
C ALA A 256 19.06 -29.24 0.80
N ILE A 257 20.36 -29.02 0.59
CA ILE A 257 21.01 -27.72 0.77
C ILE A 257 20.42 -26.68 -0.18
N VAL A 258 20.29 -27.00 -1.48
CA VAL A 258 19.73 -26.09 -2.49
C VAL A 258 18.28 -25.73 -2.15
N PHE A 259 17.48 -26.70 -1.72
CA PHE A 259 16.08 -26.48 -1.35
C PHE A 259 15.96 -25.57 -0.11
N ALA A 260 16.74 -25.85 0.94
CA ALA A 260 16.79 -25.02 2.14
C ALA A 260 17.27 -23.59 1.82
N GLY A 261 18.22 -23.45 0.89
CA GLY A 261 18.64 -22.18 0.34
C GLY A 261 17.49 -21.42 -0.33
N GLY A 262 16.73 -22.08 -1.19
CA GLY A 262 15.55 -21.49 -1.83
C GLY A 262 14.48 -21.01 -0.85
N LEU A 263 14.19 -21.80 0.18
CA LEU A 263 13.28 -21.39 1.26
C LEU A 263 13.83 -20.16 2.02
N THR A 264 15.12 -20.16 2.32
CA THR A 264 15.79 -19.03 3.00
C THR A 264 15.69 -17.75 2.19
N TRP A 265 15.95 -17.84 0.88
CA TRP A 265 15.85 -16.71 -0.05
C TRP A 265 14.44 -16.18 -0.18
N CYS A 266 13.45 -17.06 -0.37
CA CYS A 266 12.07 -16.67 -0.63
C CYS A 266 11.37 -16.09 0.61
N PHE A 267 11.54 -16.73 1.77
CA PHE A 267 10.80 -16.38 2.99
C PHE A 267 11.54 -15.40 3.91
N PHE A 268 12.86 -15.34 3.87
CA PHE A 268 13.61 -14.48 4.79
C PHE A 268 14.33 -13.36 4.04
N LEU A 269 15.25 -13.72 3.16
CA LEU A 269 16.16 -12.73 2.60
C LEU A 269 15.46 -11.76 1.65
N CYS A 270 14.69 -12.24 0.67
CA CYS A 270 13.97 -11.36 -0.27
C CYS A 270 13.02 -10.38 0.42
N PRO A 271 12.16 -10.79 1.37
CA PRO A 271 11.31 -9.86 2.09
C PRO A 271 12.08 -8.77 2.85
N HIS A 272 13.24 -9.09 3.44
CA HIS A 272 14.08 -8.09 4.11
C HIS A 272 14.79 -7.16 3.14
N LEU A 273 15.29 -7.66 2.03
CA LEU A 273 15.91 -6.84 0.99
C LEU A 273 14.91 -5.90 0.34
N PHE A 274 13.69 -6.39 0.10
CA PHE A 274 12.59 -5.57 -0.36
C PHE A 274 12.24 -4.47 0.64
N GLU A 275 12.29 -4.77 1.95
CA GLU A 275 12.14 -3.77 3.00
C GLU A 275 13.24 -2.71 2.94
N VAL A 276 14.52 -3.09 2.81
CA VAL A 276 15.62 -2.13 2.65
C VAL A 276 15.42 -1.25 1.41
N ALA A 277 14.96 -1.82 0.30
CA ALA A 277 14.65 -1.06 -0.91
C ALA A 277 13.49 -0.07 -0.71
N LEU A 278 12.46 -0.45 0.06
CA LEU A 278 11.37 0.45 0.47
C LEU A 278 11.91 1.62 1.31
N LEU A 279 12.81 1.35 2.26
CA LEU A 279 13.43 2.40 3.07
C LEU A 279 14.24 3.39 2.23
N LEU A 280 14.99 2.90 1.25
CA LEU A 280 15.75 3.75 0.33
C LEU A 280 14.84 4.53 -0.62
N ALA A 281 13.78 3.91 -1.15
CA ALA A 281 12.78 4.60 -1.95
C ALA A 281 12.11 5.72 -1.13
N ARG A 282 11.82 5.47 0.15
CA ARG A 282 11.30 6.46 1.10
C ARG A 282 12.31 7.57 1.39
N TYR A 283 13.59 7.25 1.54
CA TYR A 283 14.65 8.23 1.75
C TYR A 283 14.80 9.16 0.54
N PHE A 284 14.84 8.58 -0.66
CA PHE A 284 14.98 9.34 -1.91
C PHE A 284 13.66 9.86 -2.50
N ARG A 285 12.56 9.85 -1.72
CA ARG A 285 11.24 10.23 -2.21
C ARG A 285 11.16 11.69 -2.66
N ARG A 286 11.92 12.61 -2.07
CA ARG A 286 11.88 14.04 -2.44
C ARG A 286 12.19 14.23 -3.93
N LYS A 287 11.28 14.90 -4.65
CA LYS A 287 11.46 15.23 -6.07
C LYS A 287 12.66 16.15 -6.22
N ALA A 288 13.61 15.77 -7.07
CA ALA A 288 14.72 16.65 -7.40
C ALA A 288 14.24 17.75 -8.37
N PRO A 289 14.85 18.95 -8.36
CA PRO A 289 14.48 20.02 -9.30
C PRO A 289 14.74 19.62 -10.75
N GLY A 290 15.75 18.78 -11.02
CA GLY A 290 16.06 18.27 -12.36
C GLY A 290 15.58 16.83 -12.59
N THR A 291 15.04 16.56 -13.79
CA THR A 291 14.63 15.23 -14.25
C THR A 291 15.75 14.19 -14.15
N TRP A 292 16.99 14.58 -14.47
CA TRP A 292 18.16 13.70 -14.40
C TRP A 292 18.52 13.27 -12.99
N GLN A 293 18.55 14.19 -12.02
CA GLN A 293 18.79 13.86 -10.62
C GLN A 293 17.71 12.93 -10.08
N ASP A 294 16.47 13.09 -10.53
CA ASP A 294 15.35 12.23 -10.14
C ASP A 294 15.51 10.79 -10.65
N ARG A 295 15.92 10.66 -11.92
CA ARG A 295 16.25 9.38 -12.55
C ARG A 295 17.45 8.72 -11.87
N LEU A 296 18.50 9.47 -11.56
CA LEU A 296 19.69 8.95 -10.87
C LEU A 296 19.34 8.35 -9.51
N LYS A 297 18.50 9.02 -8.71
CA LYS A 297 18.02 8.46 -7.44
C LYS A 297 17.18 7.20 -7.63
N THR A 298 16.47 7.06 -8.75
CA THR A 298 15.72 5.84 -9.10
C THR A 298 16.68 4.71 -9.46
N MET A 299 17.69 5.01 -10.29
CA MET A 299 18.75 4.07 -10.66
C MET A 299 19.55 3.60 -9.44
N ALA A 300 19.79 4.45 -8.44
CA ALA A 300 20.46 4.05 -7.21
C ALA A 300 19.67 2.98 -6.42
N VAL A 301 18.34 3.12 -6.33
CA VAL A 301 17.47 2.11 -5.69
C VAL A 301 17.45 0.82 -6.50
N ALA A 302 17.35 0.92 -7.83
CA ALA A 302 17.38 -0.24 -8.72
C ALA A 302 18.74 -0.97 -8.70
N LEU A 303 19.84 -0.22 -8.57
CA LEU A 303 21.20 -0.75 -8.44
C LEU A 303 21.35 -1.60 -7.20
N LEU A 304 20.86 -1.13 -6.05
CA LEU A 304 20.91 -1.94 -4.84
C LEU A 304 20.11 -3.24 -5.03
N LEU A 305 18.86 -3.15 -5.53
CA LEU A 305 18.03 -4.33 -5.79
C LEU A 305 18.74 -5.33 -6.73
N THR A 306 19.44 -4.82 -7.74
CA THR A 306 20.17 -5.64 -8.72
C THR A 306 21.42 -6.28 -8.11
N ILE A 307 22.24 -5.52 -7.37
CA ILE A 307 23.43 -6.04 -6.67
C ILE A 307 23.03 -7.17 -5.74
N VAL A 308 21.97 -6.95 -4.96
CA VAL A 308 21.44 -7.92 -4.02
C VAL A 308 20.96 -9.19 -4.73
N SER A 309 20.20 -9.06 -5.82
CA SER A 309 19.77 -10.21 -6.62
C SER A 309 20.97 -10.96 -7.20
N PHE A 310 22.02 -10.24 -7.60
CA PHE A 310 23.24 -10.84 -8.14
C PHE A 310 24.05 -11.58 -7.09
N ILE A 311 24.20 -11.00 -5.88
CA ILE A 311 24.79 -11.69 -4.73
C ILE A 311 24.09 -13.03 -4.56
N GLY A 312 22.75 -13.04 -4.61
CA GLY A 312 21.91 -14.25 -4.58
C GLY A 312 22.38 -15.39 -5.48
N ASN A 313 22.73 -15.08 -6.72
CA ASN A 313 23.20 -16.08 -7.67
C ASN A 313 24.63 -16.53 -7.42
N ILE A 314 25.51 -15.63 -6.99
CA ILE A 314 26.88 -16.03 -6.61
C ILE A 314 26.80 -17.04 -5.46
N THR A 315 25.85 -16.84 -4.53
CA THR A 315 25.67 -17.74 -3.38
C THR A 315 25.38 -19.18 -3.79
N SER A 316 24.59 -19.39 -4.85
CA SER A 316 24.21 -20.71 -5.33
C SER A 316 25.34 -21.43 -6.07
N LEU A 317 26.44 -20.73 -6.43
CA LEU A 317 27.64 -21.37 -7.00
C LEU A 317 28.43 -22.13 -5.94
N VAL A 318 28.35 -21.72 -4.68
CA VAL A 318 29.25 -22.20 -3.64
C VAL A 318 28.73 -23.53 -3.08
N GLN A 319 29.32 -24.63 -3.51
CA GLN A 319 28.92 -26.00 -3.12
C GLN A 319 29.49 -26.43 -1.75
N ASP A 320 30.40 -25.64 -1.18
CA ASP A 320 31.08 -26.02 0.05
C ASP A 320 30.19 -25.81 1.30
N PRO A 321 30.25 -26.75 2.26
CA PRO A 321 29.43 -26.70 3.48
C PRO A 321 29.82 -25.55 4.43
N LEU A 322 31.08 -25.09 4.38
CA LEU A 322 31.55 -24.02 5.27
C LEU A 322 30.98 -22.63 4.85
N PRO A 323 31.00 -22.25 3.56
CA PRO A 323 30.23 -21.12 3.05
C PRO A 323 28.73 -21.25 3.34
N THR A 324 28.17 -22.46 3.28
CA THR A 324 26.75 -22.71 3.61
C THR A 324 26.39 -22.24 5.03
N LEU A 325 27.30 -22.37 6.01
CA LEU A 325 27.06 -21.88 7.37
C LEU A 325 27.06 -20.35 7.44
N LEU A 326 28.03 -19.70 6.79
CA LEU A 326 28.07 -18.23 6.62
C LEU A 326 26.84 -17.71 5.85
N TRP A 327 26.29 -18.53 4.94
CA TRP A 327 25.06 -18.22 4.21
C TRP A 327 23.81 -18.19 5.08
N PHE A 328 23.78 -18.95 6.18
CA PHE A 328 22.67 -18.85 7.14
C PHE A 328 22.84 -17.69 8.11
N THR A 329 24.07 -17.25 8.40
CA THR A 329 24.31 -16.13 9.32
C THR A 329 24.04 -14.77 8.69
N ALA A 330 24.37 -14.56 7.40
CA ALA A 330 24.15 -13.28 6.72
C ALA A 330 22.66 -12.84 6.66
N PRO A 331 21.69 -13.71 6.31
CA PRO A 331 20.26 -13.37 6.37
C PRO A 331 19.80 -13.05 7.79
N VAL A 332 20.32 -13.73 8.81
CA VAL A 332 20.00 -13.43 10.22
C VAL A 332 20.49 -12.04 10.60
N LEU A 333 21.70 -11.65 10.17
CA LEU A 333 22.22 -10.30 10.40
C LEU A 333 21.41 -9.24 9.66
N VAL A 334 21.11 -9.46 8.37
CA VAL A 334 20.29 -8.54 7.57
C VAL A 334 18.88 -8.43 8.15
N ALA A 335 18.29 -9.54 8.57
CA ALA A 335 16.99 -9.58 9.24
C ALA A 335 17.03 -8.81 10.56
N GLY A 336 18.07 -9.01 11.37
CA GLY A 336 18.28 -8.30 12.63
C GLY A 336 18.40 -6.79 12.44
N VAL A 337 19.24 -6.34 11.52
CA VAL A 337 19.40 -4.91 11.19
C VAL A 337 18.09 -4.33 10.65
N THR A 338 17.45 -5.02 9.70
CA THR A 338 16.18 -4.58 9.11
C THR A 338 15.08 -4.50 10.16
N TRP A 339 15.03 -5.46 11.08
CA TRP A 339 14.10 -5.48 12.21
C TRP A 339 14.35 -4.32 13.18
N ILE A 340 15.60 -4.05 13.54
CA ILE A 340 15.98 -2.91 14.40
C ILE A 340 15.56 -1.59 13.74
N VAL A 341 15.90 -1.40 12.46
CA VAL A 341 15.55 -0.19 11.71
C VAL A 341 14.03 -0.03 11.57
N SER A 342 13.33 -1.12 11.26
CA SER A 342 11.87 -1.13 11.18
C SER A 342 11.22 -0.78 12.53
N ARG A 343 11.67 -1.41 13.62
CA ARG A 343 11.21 -1.11 14.99
C ARG A 343 11.49 0.33 15.38
N TYR A 344 12.67 0.86 15.06
CA TYR A 344 13.01 2.25 15.32
C TYR A 344 12.06 3.19 14.57
N GLN A 345 11.78 2.93 13.30
CA GLN A 345 10.83 3.72 12.52
C GLN A 345 9.40 3.64 13.04
N THR A 346 8.95 2.45 13.47
CA THR A 346 7.64 2.27 14.09
C THR A 346 7.54 3.10 15.37
N ARG A 347 8.55 3.08 16.24
CA ARG A 347 8.57 3.89 17.47
C ARG A 347 8.59 5.40 17.19
N GLN A 348 9.39 5.86 16.22
CA GLN A 348 9.40 7.27 15.83
C GLN A 348 8.03 7.73 15.32
N ARG A 349 7.32 6.83 14.63
CA ARG A 349 5.98 7.10 14.14
C ARG A 349 4.94 7.10 15.25
N GLU A 350 5.00 6.15 16.18
CA GLU A 350 4.15 6.14 17.38
C GLU A 350 4.32 7.44 18.15
N ARG A 351 5.55 7.88 18.43
CA ARG A 351 5.81 9.18 19.06
C ARG A 351 5.22 10.36 18.29
N MET A 352 5.32 10.35 16.96
CA MET A 352 4.74 11.41 16.13
C MET A 352 3.20 11.39 16.19
N LEU A 353 2.59 10.20 16.27
CA LEU A 353 1.15 10.05 16.45
C LEU A 353 0.71 10.53 17.83
N ASP A 354 1.42 10.14 18.89
CA ASP A 354 1.14 10.57 20.27
C ASP A 354 1.23 12.11 20.38
N LEU A 355 2.23 12.73 19.74
CA LEU A 355 2.34 14.20 19.69
C LEU A 355 1.16 14.83 18.94
N MET A 356 0.70 14.22 17.84
CA MET A 356 -0.48 14.71 17.12
C MET A 356 -1.78 14.53 17.91
N GLU A 357 -1.88 13.48 18.72
CA GLU A 357 -3.03 13.23 19.60
C GLU A 357 -3.05 14.23 20.77
N LEU A 358 -1.90 14.50 21.40
CA LEU A 358 -1.77 15.52 22.44
C LEU A 358 -2.10 16.93 21.91
N GLU A 359 -1.57 17.31 20.75
CA GLU A 359 -1.92 18.59 20.10
C GLU A 359 -3.42 18.69 19.78
N GLN A 360 -4.11 17.56 19.60
CA GLN A 360 -5.54 17.53 19.36
C GLN A 360 -6.33 17.67 20.66
N GLU A 361 -5.90 17.00 21.74
CA GLU A 361 -6.51 17.13 23.07
C GLU A 361 -6.42 18.56 23.61
N ASP A 362 -5.26 19.20 23.47
CA ASP A 362 -5.06 20.60 23.90
C ASP A 362 -6.02 21.57 23.19
N ARG A 363 -6.27 21.38 21.90
CA ARG A 363 -7.22 22.22 21.14
C ARG A 363 -8.67 22.02 21.57
N VAL A 364 -9.06 20.77 21.86
CA VAL A 364 -10.42 20.46 22.32
C VAL A 364 -10.64 21.02 23.73
N GLY A 365 -9.62 20.94 24.60
CA GLY A 365 -9.65 21.55 25.93
C GLY A 365 -9.90 23.06 25.87
N ASP A 366 -9.13 23.78 25.04
CA ASP A 366 -9.25 25.24 24.90
C ASP A 366 -10.60 25.68 24.31
N HIS A 367 -11.16 24.90 23.38
CA HIS A 367 -12.52 25.11 22.87
C HIS A 367 -13.62 24.86 23.92
N SER A 368 -13.44 23.87 24.79
CA SER A 368 -14.41 23.62 25.86
C SER A 368 -14.43 24.75 26.90
N HIS A 369 -13.26 25.30 27.25
CA HIS A 369 -13.14 26.44 28.17
C HIS A 369 -13.75 27.71 27.59
N THR A 370 -13.43 28.05 26.33
CA THR A 370 -14.01 29.23 25.67
C THR A 370 -15.53 29.13 25.49
N LEU A 371 -16.09 27.94 25.23
CA LEU A 371 -17.54 27.73 25.21
C LEU A 371 -18.18 27.86 26.59
N HIS A 372 -17.53 27.35 27.65
CA HIS A 372 -18.02 27.52 29.02
C HIS A 372 -17.97 28.99 29.47
N ASP A 373 -16.91 29.72 29.14
CA ASP A 373 -16.78 31.15 29.46
C ASP A 373 -17.78 31.99 28.66
N ALA A 374 -17.98 31.69 27.38
CA ALA A 374 -19.00 32.35 26.55
C ALA A 374 -20.42 32.07 27.06
N ALA A 375 -20.70 30.83 27.49
CA ALA A 375 -21.97 30.47 28.10
C ALA A 375 -22.19 31.17 29.45
N ALA A 376 -21.15 31.27 30.29
CA ALA A 376 -21.20 31.98 31.57
C ALA A 376 -21.40 33.50 31.37
N ALA A 377 -20.72 34.10 30.38
CA ALA A 377 -20.91 35.50 30.01
C ALA A 377 -22.33 35.77 29.48
N ALA A 378 -22.87 34.90 28.63
CA ALA A 378 -24.25 35.01 28.15
C ALA A 378 -25.27 34.88 29.29
N ALA A 379 -25.06 33.96 30.25
CA ALA A 379 -25.91 33.82 31.42
C ALA A 379 -25.90 35.08 32.32
N THR A 380 -24.74 35.74 32.45
CA THR A 380 -24.61 36.98 33.25
C THR A 380 -25.38 38.16 32.63
N VAL A 381 -25.41 38.25 31.30
CA VAL A 381 -26.19 39.27 30.57
C VAL A 381 -27.70 39.07 30.73
N VAL A 382 -28.17 37.82 30.76
CA VAL A 382 -29.61 37.51 30.92
C VAL A 382 -30.13 37.79 32.33
N VAL A 383 -29.29 37.75 33.37
CA VAL A 383 -29.69 38.09 34.76
C VAL A 383 -29.70 39.62 35.01
N SER A 384 -29.10 40.40 34.10
CA SER A 384 -29.00 41.86 34.21
C SER A 384 -30.05 42.63 33.39
N LEU A 385 -30.95 41.90 32.71
CA LEU A 385 -32.13 42.38 31.99
C LEU A 385 -33.38 41.91 32.72
#